data_AF-A0A2E1UBG2-F1
#
_entry.id   AF-A0A2E1UBG2-F1
#
_cell.length_a   1.000
_cell.length_b   1.000
_cell.length_c   1.000
_cell.angle_alpha   90.00
_cell.angle_beta   90.00
_cell.angle_gamma   90.00
#
_symmetry.space_group_name_H-M   'P 1'
#
loop_
_entity.id
_entity.type
_entity.pdbx_description
1 polymer ?
#
loop_
_entity_poly.entity_id
_entity_poly.type
_entity_poly.pdbx_seq_one_letter_code
_entity_poly.pdbx_strand_id
1 'polypeptide(L)'
;MSRPTTAQELATCLNAEVVGDPSRKIVGPAAPEHAAADDVVAVSGTAWLAVAKASAAGTVVLRAQDLEAYGDAQDKTLILVADAPLRRTLELFAPEEDIPPQGIHASAVIDPSATLGKGVCIGPFVQVGPGASLGEGVVLESGAQVGARGKIGARSRLRRHAILGRDCVLGQDGTLHEHAVVGGEGFGFDYAPGQAAHRLPHLGAVCIGHRFELGVQSCVDRGLLTNTTIGDDVKIDNLCQVGHNAKVGDRVRMSGMSGVAGSSVLEDDVVLAGAAIVKDHVTVHRGATIGMDSCVISDVPAGEIWSGSPARPHRQFLRSVALVNRLARSKPGHSS
;
A
#
# COMPACT_ATOMS: atom_id res chain seq x y z
N MET A 1 -18.53 1.23 18.21
CA MET A 1 -19.82 0.51 18.23
C MET A 1 -19.55 -0.88 18.76
N SER A 2 -20.49 -1.51 19.48
CA SER A 2 -20.35 -2.93 19.82
C SER A 2 -20.29 -3.75 18.52
N ARG A 3 -19.40 -4.74 18.47
CA ARG A 3 -19.29 -5.64 17.31
C ARG A 3 -20.61 -6.39 17.12
N PRO A 4 -21.08 -6.58 15.87
CA PRO A 4 -22.31 -7.33 15.62
C PRO A 4 -22.13 -8.79 16.05
N THR A 5 -23.13 -9.31 16.75
CA THR A 5 -23.16 -10.66 17.34
C THR A 5 -24.17 -11.58 16.67
N THR A 6 -25.00 -11.04 15.77
CA THR A 6 -25.98 -11.79 14.97
C THR A 6 -25.97 -11.38 13.51
N ALA A 7 -26.50 -12.24 12.63
CA ALA A 7 -26.65 -11.95 11.20
C ALA A 7 -27.48 -10.68 10.95
N GLN A 8 -28.55 -10.46 11.71
CA GLN A 8 -29.36 -9.25 11.61
C GLN A 8 -28.60 -7.99 12.02
N GLU A 9 -27.81 -8.03 13.09
CA GLU A 9 -26.98 -6.89 13.51
C GLU A 9 -25.92 -6.58 12.45
N LEU A 10 -25.23 -7.60 11.94
CA LEU A 10 -24.23 -7.42 10.89
C LEU A 10 -24.86 -6.85 9.62
N ALA A 11 -26.02 -7.35 9.20
CA ALA A 11 -26.73 -6.83 8.04
C ALA A 11 -27.18 -5.37 8.24
N THR A 12 -27.61 -5.01 9.44
CA THR A 12 -27.96 -3.62 9.80
C THR A 12 -26.75 -2.70 9.67
N CYS A 13 -25.59 -3.09 10.22
CA CYS A 13 -24.34 -2.34 10.09
C CYS A 13 -23.88 -2.21 8.62
N LEU A 14 -24.15 -3.22 7.80
CA LEU A 14 -23.80 -3.24 6.38
C LEU A 14 -24.88 -2.63 5.48
N ASN A 15 -26.02 -2.18 6.00
CA ASN A 15 -27.19 -1.78 5.22
C ASN A 15 -27.53 -2.83 4.14
N ALA A 16 -27.74 -4.07 4.60
CA ALA A 16 -27.82 -5.26 3.77
C ALA A 16 -29.08 -6.08 4.08
N GLU A 17 -29.46 -6.95 3.14
CA GLU A 17 -30.55 -7.90 3.32
C GLU A 17 -30.04 -9.23 3.89
N VAL A 18 -30.86 -9.91 4.70
CA VAL A 18 -30.59 -11.25 5.22
C VAL A 18 -31.47 -12.28 4.51
N VAL A 19 -30.86 -13.36 4.03
CA VAL A 19 -31.56 -14.55 3.52
C VAL A 19 -31.17 -15.74 4.39
N GLY A 20 -32.15 -16.39 5.04
CA GLY A 20 -31.90 -17.48 5.99
C GLY A 20 -32.29 -17.09 7.42
N ASP A 21 -31.50 -17.50 8.41
CA ASP A 21 -31.79 -17.27 9.83
C ASP A 21 -31.17 -15.95 10.34
N PRO A 22 -31.96 -14.89 10.58
CA PRO A 22 -31.45 -13.60 11.03
C PRO A 22 -30.88 -13.63 12.46
N SER A 23 -31.26 -14.63 13.26
CA SER A 23 -30.80 -14.79 14.64
C SER A 23 -29.48 -15.53 14.76
N ARG A 24 -28.94 -16.02 13.64
CA ARG A 24 -27.69 -16.77 13.61
C ARG A 24 -26.56 -15.98 14.25
N LYS A 25 -25.90 -16.63 15.21
CA LYS A 25 -24.80 -16.05 15.98
C LYS A 25 -23.58 -15.81 15.10
N ILE A 26 -22.87 -14.71 15.37
CA ILE A 26 -21.64 -14.30 14.70
C ILE A 26 -20.56 -14.04 15.74
N VAL A 27 -19.40 -14.67 15.55
CA VAL A 27 -18.17 -14.41 16.30
C VAL A 27 -17.28 -13.43 15.55
N GLY A 28 -17.09 -13.64 14.25
CA GLY A 28 -16.29 -12.74 13.41
C GLY A 28 -15.94 -13.31 12.05
N PRO A 29 -15.15 -12.57 11.26
CA PRO A 29 -14.71 -13.01 9.94
C PRO A 29 -13.65 -14.10 10.04
N ALA A 30 -13.74 -15.12 9.17
CA ALA A 30 -12.76 -16.19 9.06
C ALA A 30 -12.41 -16.48 7.59
N ALA A 31 -11.22 -17.05 7.38
CA ALA A 31 -10.86 -17.62 6.09
C ALA A 31 -11.73 -18.87 5.83
N PRO A 32 -12.22 -19.10 4.59
CA PRO A 32 -13.14 -20.20 4.30
C PRO A 32 -12.68 -21.59 4.78
N GLU A 33 -11.37 -21.86 4.70
CA GLU A 33 -10.73 -23.11 5.11
C GLU A 33 -10.65 -23.33 6.62
N HIS A 34 -10.80 -22.27 7.42
CA HIS A 34 -10.74 -22.31 8.89
C HIS A 34 -12.06 -21.91 9.57
N ALA A 35 -13.06 -21.51 8.78
CA ALA A 35 -14.32 -21.02 9.31
C ALA A 35 -15.12 -22.12 10.02
N ALA A 36 -15.67 -21.79 11.18
CA ALA A 36 -16.60 -22.60 11.96
C ALA A 36 -18.04 -22.08 11.84
N ALA A 37 -19.00 -22.79 12.46
CA ALA A 37 -20.43 -22.51 12.32
C ALA A 37 -20.86 -21.08 12.73
N ASP A 38 -20.16 -20.46 13.69
CA ASP A 38 -20.43 -19.10 14.16
C ASP A 38 -19.61 -18.02 13.41
N ASP A 39 -18.78 -18.40 12.44
CA ASP A 39 -17.96 -17.47 11.68
C ASP A 39 -18.67 -16.92 10.45
N VAL A 40 -18.17 -15.79 9.97
CA VAL A 40 -18.59 -15.11 8.76
C VAL A 40 -17.52 -15.25 7.68
N VAL A 41 -17.91 -15.71 6.50
CA VAL A 41 -17.06 -15.65 5.31
C VAL A 41 -17.58 -14.54 4.39
N ALA A 42 -16.78 -13.51 4.17
CA ALA A 42 -17.11 -12.43 3.25
C ALA A 42 -16.31 -12.59 1.94
N VAL A 43 -16.99 -12.60 0.79
CA VAL A 43 -16.33 -12.86 -0.50
C VAL A 43 -16.58 -11.78 -1.52
N SER A 44 -15.49 -11.31 -2.14
CA SER A 44 -15.52 -10.31 -3.19
C SER A 44 -15.40 -10.97 -4.57
N GLY A 45 -16.55 -11.25 -5.20
CA GLY A 45 -16.62 -11.71 -6.59
C GLY A 45 -16.83 -13.20 -6.78
N THR A 46 -17.20 -13.56 -8.00
CA THR A 46 -17.72 -14.88 -8.37
C THR A 46 -16.70 -16.01 -8.20
N ALA A 47 -15.41 -15.72 -8.35
CA ALA A 47 -14.32 -16.71 -8.20
C ALA A 47 -14.26 -17.36 -6.81
N TRP A 48 -14.80 -16.72 -5.78
CA TRP A 48 -14.72 -17.17 -4.39
C TRP A 48 -16.02 -17.79 -3.86
N LEU A 49 -17.11 -17.74 -4.63
CA LEU A 49 -18.44 -18.21 -4.18
C LEU A 49 -18.44 -19.70 -3.86
N ALA A 50 -17.81 -20.53 -4.70
CA ALA A 50 -17.73 -21.98 -4.48
C ALA A 50 -17.00 -22.32 -3.18
N VAL A 51 -15.91 -21.61 -2.88
CA VAL A 51 -15.11 -21.81 -1.67
C VAL A 51 -15.88 -21.33 -0.44
N ALA A 52 -16.57 -20.18 -0.51
CA ALA A 52 -17.44 -19.71 0.58
C ALA A 52 -18.59 -20.69 0.85
N LYS A 53 -19.20 -21.23 -0.20
CA LYS A 53 -20.27 -22.22 -0.10
C LYS A 53 -19.79 -23.53 0.52
N ALA A 54 -18.56 -23.97 0.20
CA ALA A 54 -17.97 -25.18 0.75
C ALA A 54 -17.43 -25.03 2.19
N SER A 55 -17.24 -23.79 2.68
CA SER A 55 -16.76 -23.54 4.05
C SER A 55 -17.72 -24.06 5.12
N ALA A 56 -17.26 -24.21 6.37
CA ALA A 56 -18.14 -24.51 7.51
C ALA A 56 -18.76 -23.25 8.15
N ALA A 57 -18.57 -22.06 7.57
CA ALA A 57 -19.18 -20.81 8.03
C ALA A 57 -20.70 -20.89 8.06
N GLY A 58 -21.33 -20.46 9.16
CA GLY A 58 -22.79 -20.36 9.21
C GLY A 58 -23.34 -19.15 8.47
N THR A 59 -22.52 -18.11 8.28
CA THR A 59 -22.92 -16.87 7.61
C THR A 59 -21.98 -16.53 6.45
N VAL A 60 -22.53 -16.13 5.31
CA VAL A 60 -21.76 -15.66 4.15
C VAL A 60 -22.20 -14.27 3.73
N VAL A 61 -21.24 -13.34 3.58
CA VAL A 61 -21.49 -12.00 3.05
C VAL A 61 -21.04 -11.95 1.59
N LEU A 62 -21.97 -11.63 0.68
CA LEU A 62 -21.70 -11.53 -0.75
C LEU A 62 -22.47 -10.36 -1.37
N ARG A 63 -22.17 -10.01 -2.62
CA ARG A 63 -22.97 -9.00 -3.30
C ARG A 63 -24.34 -9.56 -3.68
N ALA A 64 -25.37 -8.73 -3.59
CA ALA A 64 -26.72 -9.11 -4.01
C ALA A 64 -26.76 -9.62 -5.46
N GLN A 65 -25.99 -9.01 -6.36
CA GLN A 65 -25.87 -9.44 -7.76
C GLN A 65 -25.23 -10.83 -7.94
N ASP A 66 -24.48 -11.33 -6.94
CA ASP A 66 -23.78 -12.60 -7.00
C ASP A 66 -24.65 -13.75 -6.42
N LEU A 67 -25.88 -13.47 -5.96
CA LEU A 67 -26.80 -14.45 -5.35
C LEU A 67 -27.18 -15.56 -6.32
N GLU A 68 -27.52 -15.24 -7.56
CA GLU A 68 -27.90 -16.25 -8.57
C GLU A 68 -26.74 -17.23 -8.83
N ALA A 69 -25.51 -16.71 -8.94
CA ALA A 69 -24.32 -17.52 -9.13
C ALA A 69 -23.97 -18.35 -7.87
N TYR A 70 -24.30 -17.87 -6.68
CA TYR A 70 -24.13 -18.60 -5.43
C TYR A 70 -25.13 -19.77 -5.30
N GLY A 71 -26.36 -19.57 -5.79
CA GLY A 71 -27.43 -20.55 -5.80
C GLY A 71 -27.96 -20.85 -4.39
N ASP A 72 -28.34 -22.11 -4.16
CA ASP A 72 -28.93 -22.55 -2.88
C ASP A 72 -28.00 -22.27 -1.68
N ALA A 73 -28.55 -21.61 -0.66
CA ALA A 73 -27.87 -21.26 0.59
C ALA A 73 -27.61 -22.47 1.49
N GLN A 74 -28.27 -23.61 1.26
CA GLN A 74 -28.26 -24.77 2.16
C GLN A 74 -28.65 -24.32 3.58
N ASP A 75 -27.89 -24.71 4.60
CA ASP A 75 -28.13 -24.33 6.00
C ASP A 75 -27.46 -23.00 6.40
N LYS A 76 -26.94 -22.22 5.43
CA LYS A 76 -26.23 -20.96 5.70
C LYS A 76 -27.17 -19.76 5.67
N THR A 77 -26.81 -18.74 6.43
CA THR A 77 -27.43 -17.42 6.34
C THR A 77 -26.60 -16.52 5.42
N LEU A 78 -27.23 -15.88 4.44
CA LEU A 78 -26.59 -14.97 3.52
C LEU A 78 -26.88 -13.53 3.90
N ILE A 79 -25.86 -12.67 3.81
CA ILE A 79 -25.99 -11.22 3.94
C ILE A 79 -25.63 -10.60 2.59
N LEU A 80 -26.60 -9.92 1.99
CA LEU A 80 -26.52 -9.41 0.63
C LEU A 80 -26.23 -7.91 0.66
N VAL A 81 -25.00 -7.54 0.32
CA VAL A 81 -24.55 -6.15 0.24
C VAL A 81 -24.60 -5.64 -1.21
N ALA A 82 -24.64 -4.33 -1.41
CA ALA A 82 -24.48 -3.75 -2.75
C ALA A 82 -23.04 -3.90 -3.28
N ASP A 83 -22.05 -3.65 -2.41
CA ASP A 83 -20.65 -3.53 -2.80
C ASP A 83 -19.67 -3.92 -1.67
N ALA A 84 -18.42 -4.18 -2.07
CA ALA A 84 -17.26 -4.41 -1.19
C ALA A 84 -17.52 -5.29 0.07
N PRO A 85 -18.13 -6.49 -0.07
CA PRO A 85 -18.51 -7.36 1.05
C PRO A 85 -17.35 -7.61 2.00
N LEU A 86 -16.20 -8.03 1.47
CA LEU A 86 -15.03 -8.33 2.30
C LEU A 86 -14.54 -7.10 3.08
N ARG A 87 -14.29 -5.97 2.40
CA ARG A 87 -13.77 -4.75 3.03
C ARG A 87 -14.71 -4.26 4.14
N ARG A 88 -16.00 -4.13 3.83
CA ARG A 88 -17.00 -3.56 4.77
C ARG A 88 -17.21 -4.48 5.97
N THR A 89 -17.18 -5.81 5.77
CA THR A 89 -17.20 -6.75 6.90
C THR A 89 -15.94 -6.60 7.76
N LEU A 90 -14.75 -6.57 7.17
CA LEU A 90 -13.50 -6.44 7.92
C LEU A 90 -13.44 -5.14 8.74
N GLU A 91 -13.93 -4.02 8.19
CA GLU A 91 -13.99 -2.73 8.89
C GLU A 91 -14.82 -2.79 10.19
N LEU A 92 -15.89 -3.59 10.25
CA LEU A 92 -16.72 -3.74 11.45
C LEU A 92 -16.07 -4.58 12.56
N PHE A 93 -15.14 -5.45 12.18
CA PHE A 93 -14.43 -6.35 13.10
C PHE A 93 -12.98 -5.92 13.34
N ALA A 94 -12.54 -4.82 12.73
CA ALA A 94 -11.20 -4.29 12.93
C ALA A 94 -10.92 -4.12 14.44
N PRO A 95 -9.71 -4.47 14.91
CA PRO A 95 -9.31 -4.14 16.27
C PRO A 95 -9.32 -2.61 16.43
N GLU A 96 -9.59 -2.16 17.66
CA GLU A 96 -9.30 -0.76 17.99
C GLU A 96 -7.81 -0.51 17.76
N GLU A 97 -7.51 0.53 17.00
CA GLU A 97 -6.13 0.90 16.76
C GLU A 97 -5.53 1.54 18.01
N ASP A 98 -4.29 1.16 18.30
CA ASP A 98 -3.47 1.74 19.36
C ASP A 98 -3.01 3.15 18.96
N ILE A 99 -3.93 4.10 19.03
CA ILE A 99 -3.71 5.52 18.72
C ILE A 99 -3.38 6.24 20.05
N PRO A 100 -2.33 7.09 20.09
CA PRO A 100 -2.04 7.87 21.29
C PRO A 100 -3.23 8.76 21.67
N PRO A 101 -3.47 9.00 22.97
CA PRO A 101 -4.55 9.88 23.39
C PRO A 101 -4.35 11.28 22.81
N GLN A 102 -5.46 11.99 22.63
CA GLN A 102 -5.43 13.37 22.15
C GLN A 102 -4.56 14.25 23.05
N GLY A 103 -3.73 15.10 22.44
CA GLY A 103 -2.78 15.95 23.13
C GLY A 103 -1.33 15.54 22.90
N ILE A 104 -0.44 16.01 23.78
CA ILE A 104 1.00 15.87 23.63
C ILE A 104 1.54 15.08 24.82
N HIS A 105 2.16 13.93 24.54
CA HIS A 105 2.81 13.14 25.58
C HIS A 105 3.98 13.93 26.20
N ALA A 106 4.17 13.81 27.51
CA ALA A 106 5.16 14.59 28.27
C ALA A 106 6.63 14.37 27.82
N SER A 107 6.92 13.23 27.18
CA SER A 107 8.25 12.92 26.64
C SER A 107 8.46 13.35 25.18
N ALA A 108 7.46 13.95 24.53
CA ALA A 108 7.62 14.50 23.20
C ALA A 108 8.43 15.80 23.23
N VAL A 109 9.33 15.96 22.26
CA VAL A 109 10.15 17.16 22.10
C VAL A 109 9.67 17.91 20.87
N ILE A 110 9.08 19.08 21.08
CA ILE A 110 8.50 19.90 20.02
C ILE A 110 9.20 21.24 20.03
N ASP A 111 9.75 21.63 18.88
CA ASP A 111 10.35 22.94 18.72
C ASP A 111 9.29 24.06 18.92
N PRO A 112 9.59 25.14 19.65
CA PRO A 112 8.62 26.22 19.91
C PRO A 112 8.08 26.92 18.67
N SER A 113 8.77 26.83 17.53
CA SER A 113 8.33 27.41 16.26
C SER A 113 7.40 26.49 15.46
N ALA A 114 7.18 25.25 15.90
CA ALA A 114 6.27 24.33 15.24
C ALA A 114 4.80 24.77 15.42
N THR A 115 3.99 24.59 14.38
CA THR A 115 2.56 24.89 14.40
C THR A 115 1.75 23.60 14.43
N LEU A 116 0.83 23.48 15.40
CA LEU A 116 0.01 22.28 15.59
C LEU A 116 -1.47 22.59 15.34
N GLY A 117 -2.12 21.78 14.52
CA GLY A 117 -3.56 21.84 14.27
C GLY A 117 -4.40 21.39 15.47
N LYS A 118 -5.73 21.52 15.35
CA LYS A 118 -6.67 21.03 16.35
C LYS A 118 -6.64 19.51 16.40
N GLY A 119 -6.84 18.93 17.59
CA GLY A 119 -7.02 17.48 17.73
C GLY A 119 -5.79 16.64 17.39
N VAL A 120 -4.58 17.22 17.37
CA VAL A 120 -3.36 16.42 17.18
C VAL A 120 -3.14 15.44 18.34
N CYS A 121 -2.66 14.24 18.02
CA CYS A 121 -2.25 13.25 18.99
C CYS A 121 -0.75 12.99 18.82
N ILE A 122 0.04 13.29 19.84
CA ILE A 122 1.51 13.14 19.80
C ILE A 122 1.94 12.18 20.90
N GLY A 123 2.41 11.00 20.48
CA GLY A 123 2.84 9.91 21.35
C GLY A 123 4.21 10.11 22.00
N PRO A 124 4.67 9.13 22.80
CA PRO A 124 5.91 9.22 23.55
C PRO A 124 7.14 9.25 22.64
N PHE A 125 8.13 10.06 23.01
CA PHE A 125 9.43 10.18 22.33
C PHE A 125 9.37 10.70 20.88
N VAL A 126 8.25 11.33 20.50
CA VAL A 126 8.15 12.03 19.22
C VAL A 126 9.05 13.26 19.20
N GLN A 127 9.64 13.56 18.05
CA GLN A 127 10.42 14.78 17.81
C GLN A 127 9.81 15.59 16.67
N VAL A 128 9.55 16.87 16.90
CA VAL A 128 9.05 17.81 15.90
C VAL A 128 10.03 18.99 15.78
N GLY A 129 10.66 19.12 14.62
CA GLY A 129 11.69 20.11 14.35
C GLY A 129 11.18 21.53 14.08
N PRO A 130 12.11 22.50 13.94
CA PRO A 130 11.77 23.91 13.82
C PRO A 130 10.99 24.24 12.54
N GLY A 131 9.97 25.08 12.69
CA GLY A 131 9.08 25.51 11.61
C GLY A 131 8.22 24.40 11.00
N ALA A 132 8.17 23.22 11.61
CA ALA A 132 7.28 22.15 11.17
C ALA A 132 5.79 22.54 11.34
N SER A 133 4.92 22.00 10.50
CA SER A 133 3.49 22.27 10.53
C SER A 133 2.68 20.98 10.46
N LEU A 134 1.85 20.75 11.48
CA LEU A 134 0.95 19.60 11.56
C LEU A 134 -0.49 20.06 11.37
N GLY A 135 -1.21 19.45 10.43
CA GLY A 135 -2.62 19.70 10.19
C GLY A 135 -3.54 19.21 11.32
N GLU A 136 -4.84 19.50 11.17
CA GLU A 136 -5.88 19.02 12.09
C GLU A 136 -5.93 17.49 12.15
N GLY A 137 -6.04 16.92 13.35
CA GLY A 137 -6.18 15.48 13.54
C GLY A 137 -4.96 14.66 13.14
N VAL A 138 -3.78 15.29 12.97
CA VAL A 138 -2.54 14.56 12.72
C VAL A 138 -2.19 13.68 13.93
N VAL A 139 -1.81 12.44 13.65
CA VAL A 139 -1.39 11.46 14.66
C VAL A 139 0.10 11.14 14.45
N LEU A 140 0.91 11.39 15.47
CA LEU A 140 2.31 10.98 15.53
C LEU A 140 2.45 9.91 16.63
N GLU A 141 2.73 8.67 16.23
CA GLU A 141 2.96 7.58 17.16
C GLU A 141 4.37 7.59 17.77
N SER A 142 4.61 6.67 18.71
CA SER A 142 5.85 6.63 19.48
C SER A 142 7.11 6.66 18.59
N GLY A 143 8.03 7.56 18.92
CA GLY A 143 9.31 7.69 18.24
C GLY A 143 9.24 8.22 16.81
N ALA A 144 8.08 8.64 16.30
CA ALA A 144 7.97 9.31 15.01
C ALA A 144 8.74 10.64 15.00
N GLN A 145 9.27 11.02 13.84
CA GLN A 145 10.09 12.22 13.69
C GLN A 145 9.63 13.09 12.53
N VAL A 146 9.53 14.40 12.78
CA VAL A 146 9.21 15.41 11.77
C VAL A 146 10.37 16.41 11.72
N GLY A 147 11.08 16.43 10.60
CA GLY A 147 12.22 17.31 10.37
C GLY A 147 11.85 18.78 10.26
N ALA A 148 12.86 19.64 10.27
CA ALA A 148 12.68 21.09 10.15
C ALA A 148 11.86 21.45 8.91
N ARG A 149 10.86 22.32 9.09
CA ARG A 149 9.93 22.80 8.04
C ARG A 149 9.16 21.68 7.32
N GLY A 150 9.11 20.48 7.91
CA GLY A 150 8.26 19.39 7.45
C GLY A 150 6.78 19.75 7.60
N LYS A 151 5.95 19.38 6.64
CA LYS A 151 4.51 19.67 6.63
C LYS A 151 3.71 18.38 6.51
N ILE A 152 2.75 18.19 7.41
CA ILE A 152 1.87 17.02 7.42
C ILE A 152 0.42 17.51 7.31
N GLY A 153 -0.28 17.08 6.26
CA GLY A 153 -1.69 17.41 6.06
C GLY A 153 -2.62 16.80 7.12
N ALA A 154 -3.85 17.33 7.18
CA ALA A 154 -4.85 16.91 8.13
C ALA A 154 -5.15 15.40 8.08
N ARG A 155 -5.45 14.81 9.25
CA ARG A 155 -5.81 13.40 9.46
C ARG A 155 -4.77 12.40 8.95
N SER A 156 -3.57 12.85 8.64
CA SER A 156 -2.46 11.97 8.29
C SER A 156 -1.76 11.43 9.54
N ARG A 157 -1.19 10.24 9.40
CA ARG A 157 -0.59 9.47 10.48
C ARG A 157 0.85 9.08 10.17
N LEU A 158 1.74 9.32 11.13
CA LEU A 158 3.06 8.70 11.17
C LEU A 158 3.04 7.63 12.24
N ARG A 159 3.17 6.37 11.83
CA ARG A 159 3.23 5.23 12.75
C ARG A 159 4.58 5.17 13.46
N ARG A 160 4.71 4.22 14.39
CA ARG A 160 5.91 4.04 15.22
C ARG A 160 7.20 4.18 14.41
N HIS A 161 8.07 5.09 14.86
CA HIS A 161 9.38 5.36 14.26
C HIS A 161 9.39 5.78 12.78
N ALA A 162 8.25 6.18 12.21
CA ALA A 162 8.23 6.78 10.88
C ALA A 162 8.89 8.16 10.87
N ILE A 163 9.58 8.50 9.78
CA ILE A 163 10.38 9.73 9.66
C ILE A 163 9.93 10.54 8.44
N LEU A 164 9.59 11.79 8.68
CA LEU A 164 9.50 12.82 7.65
C LEU A 164 10.72 13.75 7.73
N GLY A 165 11.53 13.77 6.69
CA GLY A 165 12.75 14.59 6.60
C GLY A 165 12.46 16.08 6.46
N ARG A 166 13.53 16.90 6.54
CA ARG A 166 13.43 18.36 6.40
C ARG A 166 12.76 18.76 5.07
N ASP A 167 12.01 19.85 5.11
CA ASP A 167 11.35 20.48 3.96
C ASP A 167 10.37 19.58 3.19
N CYS A 168 10.10 18.37 3.67
CA CYS A 168 9.21 17.43 3.00
C CYS A 168 7.74 17.74 3.32
N VAL A 169 6.86 17.39 2.39
CA VAL A 169 5.43 17.67 2.47
C VAL A 169 4.66 16.38 2.27
N LEU A 170 3.75 16.08 3.20
CA LEU A 170 2.75 15.04 3.08
C LEU A 170 1.37 15.69 2.98
N GLY A 171 0.52 15.19 2.08
CA GLY A 171 -0.88 15.58 2.00
C GLY A 171 -1.71 15.06 3.17
N GLN A 172 -3.03 15.03 2.94
CA GLN A 172 -4.05 14.69 3.95
C GLN A 172 -4.48 13.23 3.86
N ASP A 173 -5.03 12.69 4.93
CA ASP A 173 -5.63 11.35 4.99
C ASP A 173 -4.66 10.21 4.59
N GLY A 174 -3.36 10.41 4.82
CA GLY A 174 -2.33 9.44 4.45
C GLY A 174 -1.62 8.81 5.65
N THR A 175 -1.01 7.65 5.44
CA THR A 175 -0.28 6.93 6.49
C THR A 175 1.14 6.60 6.04
N LEU A 176 2.12 6.97 6.86
CA LEU A 176 3.45 6.38 6.85
C LEU A 176 3.47 5.26 7.88
N HIS A 177 3.66 4.02 7.42
CA HIS A 177 3.75 2.86 8.31
C HIS A 177 5.08 2.80 9.06
N GLU A 178 5.19 1.83 9.96
CA GLU A 178 6.30 1.70 10.89
C GLU A 178 7.65 1.78 10.18
N HIS A 179 8.54 2.61 10.70
CA HIS A 179 9.89 2.81 10.15
C HIS A 179 9.97 3.28 8.68
N ALA A 180 8.86 3.71 8.05
CA ALA A 180 8.93 4.34 6.74
C ALA A 180 9.70 5.67 6.82
N VAL A 181 10.55 5.93 5.82
CA VAL A 181 11.40 7.13 5.77
C VAL A 181 11.12 7.92 4.49
N VAL A 182 10.67 9.15 4.66
CA VAL A 182 10.46 10.10 3.57
C VAL A 182 11.46 11.24 3.69
N GLY A 183 12.22 11.51 2.62
CA GLY A 183 13.18 12.61 2.59
C GLY A 183 14.59 12.24 3.03
N GLY A 184 14.95 10.96 2.98
CA GLY A 184 16.34 10.48 3.07
C GLY A 184 17.21 11.06 1.96
N GLU A 185 18.53 11.12 2.16
CA GLU A 185 19.45 11.55 1.10
C GLU A 185 19.58 10.45 0.04
N GLY A 186 19.42 10.82 -1.23
CA GLY A 186 19.52 9.87 -2.34
C GLY A 186 20.96 9.43 -2.65
N PHE A 187 21.08 8.42 -3.50
CA PHE A 187 22.37 7.94 -3.97
C PHE A 187 22.93 8.84 -5.09
N GLY A 188 23.72 9.86 -4.70
CA GLY A 188 24.34 10.80 -5.65
C GLY A 188 25.78 11.10 -5.27
N PHE A 189 26.71 10.74 -6.15
CA PHE A 189 28.14 10.86 -5.93
C PHE A 189 28.84 11.20 -7.24
N ASP A 190 29.87 12.04 -7.16
CA ASP A 190 30.82 12.28 -8.24
C ASP A 190 31.98 11.28 -8.13
N TYR A 191 32.36 10.68 -9.25
CA TYR A 191 33.36 9.62 -9.32
C TYR A 191 34.34 9.87 -10.47
N ALA A 192 35.63 9.67 -10.20
CA ALA A 192 36.68 9.57 -11.20
C ALA A 192 37.51 8.30 -10.97
N PRO A 193 38.00 7.63 -12.03
CA PRO A 193 38.84 6.43 -11.88
C PRO A 193 40.04 6.68 -10.94
N GLY A 194 40.21 5.81 -9.95
CA GLY A 194 41.30 5.90 -8.97
C GLY A 194 41.12 6.99 -7.89
N GLN A 195 39.97 7.68 -7.84
CA GLN A 195 39.67 8.70 -6.83
C GLN A 195 38.53 8.26 -5.89
N ALA A 196 38.46 8.89 -4.72
CA ALA A 196 37.36 8.70 -3.79
C ALA A 196 36.06 9.29 -4.37
N ALA A 197 34.94 8.65 -4.05
CA ALA A 197 33.63 9.18 -4.37
C ALA A 197 33.33 10.43 -3.54
N HIS A 198 32.90 11.51 -4.18
CA HIS A 198 32.50 12.73 -3.49
C HIS A 198 30.98 12.82 -3.45
N ARG A 199 30.41 12.83 -2.23
CA ARG A 199 28.97 12.94 -2.03
C ARG A 199 28.44 14.24 -2.63
N LEU A 200 27.37 14.14 -3.42
CA LEU A 200 26.60 15.28 -3.92
C LEU A 200 25.49 15.63 -2.92
N PRO A 201 25.51 16.83 -2.31
CA PRO A 201 24.46 17.23 -1.38
C PRO A 201 23.10 17.33 -2.06
N HIS A 202 22.11 16.61 -1.55
CA HIS A 202 20.74 16.70 -2.06
C HIS A 202 20.00 17.89 -1.44
N LEU A 203 19.70 18.89 -2.27
CA LEU A 203 19.08 20.15 -1.87
C LEU A 203 17.55 20.10 -1.95
N GLY A 204 17.00 19.26 -2.83
CA GLY A 204 15.56 19.06 -2.99
C GLY A 204 14.89 18.44 -1.76
N ALA A 205 13.59 18.18 -1.88
CA ALA A 205 12.76 17.54 -0.85
C ALA A 205 11.89 16.43 -1.46
N VAL A 206 10.94 15.93 -0.69
CA VAL A 206 9.87 15.03 -1.16
C VAL A 206 8.53 15.72 -0.97
N CYS A 207 7.65 15.61 -1.97
CA CYS A 207 6.25 16.03 -1.87
C CYS A 207 5.35 14.84 -2.20
N ILE A 208 4.50 14.44 -1.25
CA ILE A 208 3.51 13.37 -1.40
C ILE A 208 2.11 13.99 -1.33
N GLY A 209 1.22 13.58 -2.24
CA GLY A 209 -0.17 14.01 -2.32
C GLY A 209 -1.05 13.48 -1.17
N HIS A 210 -2.35 13.39 -1.41
CA HIS A 210 -3.38 12.97 -0.45
C HIS A 210 -3.65 11.47 -0.50
N ARG A 211 -4.25 10.92 0.58
CA ARG A 211 -4.75 9.52 0.65
C ARG A 211 -3.67 8.47 0.37
N PHE A 212 -2.41 8.82 0.63
CA PHE A 212 -1.25 7.97 0.40
C PHE A 212 -1.11 6.89 1.47
N GLU A 213 -0.44 5.82 1.12
CA GLU A 213 0.00 4.81 2.08
C GLU A 213 1.39 4.31 1.70
N LEU A 214 2.35 4.45 2.62
CA LEU A 214 3.71 3.91 2.47
C LEU A 214 3.92 2.85 3.54
N GLY A 215 4.22 1.64 3.08
CA GLY A 215 4.41 0.44 3.89
C GLY A 215 5.63 0.51 4.80
N VAL A 216 5.70 -0.50 5.66
CA VAL A 216 6.73 -0.69 6.68
C VAL A 216 8.11 -0.68 6.02
N GLN A 217 9.02 0.14 6.57
CA GLN A 217 10.41 0.26 6.11
C GLN A 217 10.58 0.65 4.62
N SER A 218 9.59 1.28 4.01
CA SER A 218 9.74 1.86 2.67
C SER A 218 10.42 3.22 2.71
N CYS A 219 11.23 3.51 1.69
CA CYS A 219 12.08 4.68 1.63
C CYS A 219 11.77 5.53 0.38
N VAL A 220 11.67 6.85 0.57
CA VAL A 220 11.57 7.83 -0.51
C VAL A 220 12.69 8.85 -0.37
N ASP A 221 13.59 8.86 -1.34
CA ASP A 221 14.75 9.74 -1.33
C ASP A 221 14.34 11.14 -1.78
N ARG A 222 14.91 12.16 -1.13
CA ARG A 222 14.79 13.55 -1.57
C ARG A 222 15.56 13.75 -2.88
N GLY A 223 15.06 14.60 -3.75
CA GLY A 223 15.73 14.87 -5.01
C GLY A 223 16.99 15.74 -4.87
N LEU A 224 17.87 15.69 -5.87
CA LEU A 224 19.14 16.41 -5.87
C LEU A 224 18.94 17.93 -5.94
N LEU A 225 18.38 18.44 -7.04
CA LEU A 225 18.08 19.87 -7.24
C LEU A 225 16.58 20.17 -7.30
N THR A 226 15.78 19.21 -7.77
CA THR A 226 14.32 19.26 -7.78
C THR A 226 13.77 18.28 -6.76
N ASN A 227 12.48 18.37 -6.44
CA ASN A 227 11.84 17.45 -5.52
C ASN A 227 11.54 16.10 -6.19
N THR A 228 11.59 15.03 -5.40
CA THR A 228 10.89 13.78 -5.70
C THR A 228 9.40 14.00 -5.43
N THR A 229 8.52 13.54 -6.32
CA THR A 229 7.07 13.78 -6.20
C THR A 229 6.28 12.48 -6.27
N ILE A 230 5.29 12.35 -5.41
CA ILE A 230 4.36 11.22 -5.39
C ILE A 230 2.93 11.80 -5.36
N GLY A 231 2.07 11.31 -6.24
CA GLY A 231 0.70 11.78 -6.43
C GLY A 231 -0.27 11.37 -5.33
N ASP A 232 -1.56 11.53 -5.62
CA ASP A 232 -2.69 11.16 -4.77
C ASP A 232 -3.00 9.66 -4.83
N ASP A 233 -3.62 9.12 -3.77
CA ASP A 233 -4.18 7.77 -3.73
C ASP A 233 -3.16 6.63 -3.99
N VAL A 234 -1.87 6.93 -3.84
CA VAL A 234 -0.79 5.95 -4.01
C VAL A 234 -0.77 4.92 -2.89
N LYS A 235 -0.46 3.67 -3.23
CA LYS A 235 -0.27 2.56 -2.29
C LYS A 235 1.08 1.90 -2.54
N ILE A 236 2.02 2.16 -1.65
CA ILE A 236 3.37 1.59 -1.68
C ILE A 236 3.46 0.61 -0.53
N ASP A 237 3.68 -0.67 -0.86
CA ASP A 237 3.81 -1.76 0.10
C ASP A 237 5.17 -1.70 0.84
N ASN A 238 5.45 -2.69 1.67
CA ASN A 238 6.63 -2.75 2.54
C ASN A 238 7.93 -2.88 1.73
N LEU A 239 9.02 -2.37 2.32
CA LEU A 239 10.39 -2.49 1.78
C LEU A 239 10.55 -1.98 0.35
N CYS A 240 9.75 -1.00 -0.07
CA CYS A 240 9.87 -0.39 -1.39
C CYS A 240 10.86 0.78 -1.38
N GLN A 241 11.45 1.08 -2.55
CA GLN A 241 12.36 2.22 -2.73
C GLN A 241 11.86 3.15 -3.84
N VAL A 242 11.82 4.45 -3.56
CA VAL A 242 11.65 5.50 -4.56
C VAL A 242 12.88 6.40 -4.56
N GLY A 243 13.66 6.33 -5.62
CA GLY A 243 14.92 7.07 -5.77
C GLY A 243 14.75 8.57 -5.98
N HIS A 244 15.85 9.30 -5.80
CA HIS A 244 15.89 10.76 -5.90
C HIS A 244 15.38 11.27 -7.26
N ASN A 245 14.61 12.36 -7.26
CA ASN A 245 14.02 12.99 -8.45
C ASN A 245 13.00 12.14 -9.21
N ALA A 246 12.66 10.94 -8.73
CA ALA A 246 11.60 10.15 -9.33
C ALA A 246 10.24 10.88 -9.23
N LYS A 247 9.37 10.60 -10.19
CA LYS A 247 8.00 11.12 -10.22
C LYS A 247 7.05 9.94 -10.27
N VAL A 248 6.18 9.84 -9.27
CA VAL A 248 5.13 8.83 -9.19
C VAL A 248 3.79 9.54 -9.30
N GLY A 249 2.98 9.16 -10.29
CA GLY A 249 1.65 9.72 -10.54
C GLY A 249 0.60 9.25 -9.53
N ASP A 250 -0.66 9.53 -9.85
CA ASP A 250 -1.78 9.20 -8.98
C ASP A 250 -2.15 7.72 -9.06
N ARG A 251 -2.67 7.15 -7.97
CA ARG A 251 -3.20 5.77 -7.91
C ARG A 251 -2.19 4.68 -8.33
N VAL A 252 -0.90 5.00 -8.28
CA VAL A 252 0.16 4.01 -8.46
C VAL A 252 0.14 3.01 -7.30
N ARG A 253 0.30 1.73 -7.65
CA ARG A 253 0.38 0.62 -6.70
C ARG A 253 1.71 -0.09 -6.84
N MET A 254 2.49 -0.12 -5.76
CA MET A 254 3.78 -0.78 -5.68
C MET A 254 3.69 -1.90 -4.65
N SER A 255 3.83 -3.15 -5.08
CA SER A 255 3.91 -4.30 -4.19
C SER A 255 5.30 -4.45 -3.55
N GLY A 256 5.39 -5.25 -2.50
CA GLY A 256 6.58 -5.32 -1.65
C GLY A 256 7.89 -5.55 -2.41
N MET A 257 8.94 -4.90 -1.92
CA MET A 257 10.29 -4.92 -2.50
C MET A 257 10.40 -4.36 -3.93
N SER A 258 9.36 -3.74 -4.49
CA SER A 258 9.49 -3.03 -5.76
C SER A 258 10.24 -1.71 -5.62
N GLY A 259 10.85 -1.26 -6.70
CA GLY A 259 11.77 -0.14 -6.69
C GLY A 259 11.72 0.72 -7.94
N VAL A 260 11.85 2.03 -7.75
CA VAL A 260 11.95 3.02 -8.83
C VAL A 260 13.27 3.76 -8.66
N ALA A 261 14.19 3.61 -9.61
CA ALA A 261 15.46 4.32 -9.57
C ALA A 261 15.30 5.82 -9.88
N GLY A 262 16.36 6.58 -9.62
CA GLY A 262 16.34 8.04 -9.69
C GLY A 262 15.89 8.59 -11.04
N SER A 263 15.21 9.74 -11.01
CA SER A 263 14.71 10.47 -12.19
C SER A 263 13.77 9.70 -13.13
N SER A 264 13.29 8.53 -12.73
CA SER A 264 12.30 7.75 -13.47
C SER A 264 10.90 8.32 -13.26
N VAL A 265 9.98 8.00 -14.18
CA VAL A 265 8.60 8.45 -14.14
C VAL A 265 7.67 7.24 -14.15
N LEU A 266 6.82 7.12 -13.14
CA LEU A 266 5.62 6.30 -13.19
C LEU A 266 4.44 7.24 -13.38
N GLU A 267 3.71 7.10 -14.48
CA GLU A 267 2.46 7.84 -14.68
C GLU A 267 1.31 7.23 -13.86
N ASP A 268 0.13 7.84 -13.95
CA ASP A 268 -1.04 7.44 -13.18
C ASP A 268 -1.43 5.97 -13.41
N ASP A 269 -2.01 5.34 -12.39
CA ASP A 269 -2.59 4.00 -12.44
C ASP A 269 -1.60 2.86 -12.75
N VAL A 270 -0.29 3.14 -12.75
CA VAL A 270 0.77 2.13 -12.91
C VAL A 270 0.76 1.12 -11.76
N VAL A 271 1.00 -0.15 -12.10
CA VAL A 271 1.14 -1.23 -11.13
C VAL A 271 2.54 -1.84 -11.23
N LEU A 272 3.29 -1.82 -10.13
CA LEU A 272 4.52 -2.60 -9.97
C LEU A 272 4.23 -3.79 -9.07
N ALA A 273 4.30 -5.01 -9.60
CA ALA A 273 4.21 -6.22 -8.79
C ALA A 273 5.48 -6.44 -7.96
N GLY A 274 5.44 -7.44 -7.07
CA GLY A 274 6.49 -7.65 -6.07
C GLY A 274 7.89 -7.78 -6.70
N ALA A 275 8.88 -7.13 -6.09
CA ALA A 275 10.26 -7.09 -6.57
C ALA A 275 10.47 -6.57 -8.01
N ALA A 276 9.49 -5.89 -8.62
CA ALA A 276 9.70 -5.22 -9.89
C ALA A 276 10.58 -3.97 -9.73
N ILE A 277 11.59 -3.80 -10.58
CA ILE A 277 12.55 -2.69 -10.53
C ILE A 277 12.49 -1.89 -11.84
N VAL A 278 12.40 -0.57 -11.72
CA VAL A 278 12.48 0.38 -12.84
C VAL A 278 13.84 1.07 -12.83
N LYS A 279 14.59 0.94 -13.93
CA LYS A 279 15.88 1.61 -14.16
C LYS A 279 15.72 3.12 -14.19
N ASP A 280 16.78 3.84 -13.83
CA ASP A 280 16.87 5.29 -13.86
C ASP A 280 16.53 5.87 -15.24
N HIS A 281 15.86 7.03 -15.22
CA HIS A 281 15.43 7.78 -16.41
C HIS A 281 14.46 7.03 -17.34
N VAL A 282 13.80 5.99 -16.86
CA VAL A 282 12.75 5.27 -17.61
C VAL A 282 11.37 5.84 -17.28
N THR A 283 10.50 5.90 -18.29
CA THR A 283 9.08 6.21 -18.12
C THR A 283 8.21 4.97 -18.28
N VAL A 284 7.43 4.65 -17.24
CA VAL A 284 6.35 3.66 -17.30
C VAL A 284 5.04 4.43 -17.45
N HIS A 285 4.45 4.35 -18.64
CA HIS A 285 3.27 5.14 -18.97
C HIS A 285 1.99 4.61 -18.32
N ARG A 286 0.98 5.47 -18.34
CA ARG A 286 -0.28 5.34 -17.60
C ARG A 286 -0.90 3.95 -17.71
N GLY A 287 -1.31 3.40 -16.56
CA GLY A 287 -2.03 2.14 -16.48
C GLY A 287 -1.22 0.90 -16.88
N ALA A 288 0.08 1.03 -17.16
CA ALA A 288 0.93 -0.13 -17.43
C ALA A 288 1.13 -0.98 -16.15
N THR A 289 1.34 -2.27 -16.34
CA THR A 289 1.60 -3.24 -15.27
C THR A 289 2.93 -3.93 -15.47
N ILE A 290 3.81 -3.87 -14.47
CA ILE A 290 5.08 -4.56 -14.45
C ILE A 290 4.95 -5.82 -13.59
N GLY A 291 5.22 -6.97 -14.19
CA GLY A 291 5.14 -8.27 -13.55
C GLY A 291 6.17 -8.45 -12.43
N MET A 292 5.92 -9.44 -11.57
CA MET A 292 6.80 -9.77 -10.45
C MET A 292 8.23 -10.03 -10.94
N ASP A 293 9.23 -9.62 -10.16
CA ASP A 293 10.65 -9.87 -10.41
C ASP A 293 11.15 -9.39 -11.79
N SER A 294 10.52 -8.33 -12.31
CA SER A 294 10.85 -7.79 -13.63
C SER A 294 11.79 -6.59 -13.53
N CYS A 295 12.72 -6.47 -14.48
CA CYS A 295 13.67 -5.36 -14.55
C CYS A 295 13.39 -4.52 -15.80
N VAL A 296 12.80 -3.34 -15.62
CA VAL A 296 12.43 -2.42 -16.70
C VAL A 296 13.63 -1.55 -17.04
N ILE A 297 14.14 -1.68 -18.27
CA ILE A 297 15.33 -0.96 -18.75
C ILE A 297 15.05 0.05 -19.87
N SER A 298 13.79 0.17 -20.29
CA SER A 298 13.32 1.06 -21.35
C SER A 298 11.88 1.46 -21.08
N ASP A 299 11.42 2.53 -21.73
CA ASP A 299 10.05 3.02 -21.57
C ASP A 299 9.01 1.93 -21.87
N VAL A 300 7.94 1.94 -21.07
CA VAL A 300 6.83 0.97 -21.16
C VAL A 300 5.57 1.70 -21.64
N PRO A 301 4.98 1.29 -22.78
CA PRO A 301 3.79 1.94 -23.31
C PRO A 301 2.57 1.85 -22.38
N ALA A 302 1.67 2.83 -22.50
CA ALA A 302 0.48 2.93 -21.66
C ALA A 302 -0.42 1.68 -21.77
N GLY A 303 -0.93 1.22 -20.63
CA GLY A 303 -1.83 0.06 -20.53
C GLY A 303 -1.20 -1.30 -20.84
N GLU A 304 0.09 -1.36 -21.18
CA GLU A 304 0.75 -2.62 -21.46
C GLU A 304 1.11 -3.40 -20.19
N ILE A 305 1.25 -4.72 -20.35
CA ILE A 305 1.76 -5.60 -19.30
C ILE A 305 3.14 -6.08 -19.73
N TRP A 306 4.16 -5.82 -18.92
CA TRP A 306 5.55 -6.22 -19.20
C TRP A 306 6.06 -7.18 -18.12
N SER A 307 6.95 -8.11 -18.51
CA SER A 307 7.54 -9.07 -17.57
C SER A 307 8.94 -9.53 -17.99
N GLY A 308 9.71 -10.00 -17.00
CA GLY A 308 11.04 -10.58 -17.16
C GLY A 308 12.17 -9.59 -16.87
N SER A 309 13.40 -10.10 -16.96
CA SER A 309 14.64 -9.32 -16.80
C SER A 309 15.59 -9.63 -17.96
N PRO A 310 15.78 -8.70 -18.92
CA PRO A 310 15.08 -7.43 -19.05
C PRO A 310 13.59 -7.60 -19.37
N ALA A 311 12.77 -6.64 -18.92
CA ALA A 311 11.33 -6.64 -19.12
C ALA A 311 10.99 -6.42 -20.60
N ARG A 312 9.92 -7.07 -21.04
CA ARG A 312 9.36 -7.00 -22.40
C ARG A 312 7.86 -7.29 -22.36
N PRO A 313 7.09 -7.06 -23.44
CA PRO A 313 5.66 -7.38 -23.47
C PRO A 313 5.38 -8.80 -22.96
N HIS A 314 4.42 -8.94 -22.04
CA HIS A 314 4.20 -10.14 -21.24
C HIS A 314 4.05 -11.41 -22.08
N ARG A 315 3.29 -11.34 -23.18
CA ARG A 315 3.11 -12.48 -24.11
C ARG A 315 4.43 -12.90 -24.77
N GLN A 316 5.31 -11.96 -25.11
CA GLN A 316 6.62 -12.25 -25.67
C GLN A 316 7.51 -12.91 -24.62
N PHE A 317 7.47 -12.43 -23.37
CA PHE A 317 8.17 -13.06 -22.26
C PHE A 317 7.74 -14.52 -22.07
N LEU A 318 6.43 -14.79 -21.96
CA LEU A 318 5.92 -16.16 -21.80
C LEU A 318 6.33 -17.09 -22.94
N ARG A 319 6.33 -16.61 -24.20
CA ARG A 319 6.80 -17.38 -25.35
C ARG A 319 8.27 -17.77 -25.21
N SER A 320 9.11 -16.85 -24.74
CA SER A 320 10.54 -17.14 -24.54
C SER A 320 10.76 -18.18 -23.43
N VAL A 321 10.01 -18.10 -22.33
CA VAL A 321 10.07 -19.08 -21.23
C VAL A 321 9.64 -20.45 -21.73
N ALA A 322 8.56 -20.53 -22.50
CA ALA A 322 8.11 -21.78 -23.10
C ALA A 322 9.17 -22.40 -24.03
N LEU A 323 9.90 -21.58 -24.80
CA LEU A 323 10.99 -22.04 -25.65
C LEU A 323 12.17 -22.59 -24.83
N VAL A 324 12.60 -21.87 -23.79
CA VAL A 324 13.66 -22.33 -22.87
C VAL A 324 13.26 -23.65 -22.21
N ASN A 325 12.03 -23.78 -21.72
CA ASN A 325 11.52 -25.01 -21.13
C ASN A 325 11.49 -26.17 -22.14
N ARG A 326 11.22 -25.91 -23.42
CA ARG A 326 11.27 -26.93 -24.48
C ARG A 326 12.71 -27.38 -24.72
N LEU A 327 13.66 -26.46 -24.81
CA LEU A 327 15.09 -26.74 -24.99
C LEU A 327 15.67 -27.53 -23.82
N ALA A 328 15.29 -27.20 -22.59
CA ALA A 328 15.71 -27.94 -21.40
C ALA A 328 15.18 -29.39 -21.37
N ARG A 329 14.01 -29.64 -21.99
CA ARG A 329 13.40 -30.97 -22.08
C ARG A 329 13.96 -31.81 -23.24
N SER A 330 14.50 -31.18 -24.28
CA SER A 330 15.22 -31.93 -25.32
C SER A 330 16.52 -32.48 -24.73
N LYS A 331 16.67 -33.82 -24.71
CA LYS A 331 17.94 -34.46 -24.35
C LYS A 331 19.05 -33.91 -25.24
N PRO A 332 20.30 -33.74 -24.73
CA PRO A 332 21.44 -33.47 -25.59
C PRO A 332 21.45 -34.56 -26.68
N GLY A 333 21.29 -34.14 -27.93
CA GLY A 333 21.45 -35.05 -29.06
C GLY A 333 22.81 -35.70 -28.90
N HIS A 334 22.86 -37.04 -28.93
CA HIS A 334 24.11 -37.74 -29.14
C HIS A 334 24.67 -37.23 -30.47
N SER A 335 25.65 -36.34 -30.41
CA SER A 335 26.52 -36.06 -31.54
C SER A 335 27.26 -37.37 -31.83
N SER A 336 26.76 -38.08 -32.83
CA SER A 336 27.51 -39.15 -33.52
C SER A 336 28.32 -38.52 -34.63
#